data_AF-A0A7X0SVF3-F1
#
_entry.id   AF-A0A7X0SVF3-F1
#
_cell.length_a   1.000
_cell.length_b   1.000
_cell.length_c   1.000
_cell.angle_alpha   90.00
_cell.angle_beta   90.00
_cell.angle_gamma   90.00
#
_symmetry.space_group_name_H-M   'P 1'
#
loop_
_entity.id
_entity.type
_entity.pdbx_description
1 polymer ?
#
loop_
_entity_poly.entity_id
_entity_poly.type
_entity_poly.pdbx_seq_one_letter_code
_entity_poly.pdbx_strand_id
1 'polypeptide(L)'
;MKKIWLTGLYVGVLSGVAGIAMFYLMIAITGFRFEQLNPVSILAVSVLVNLAGAWLYALLRRKTSRPGLIYAAIAIAIATLLSLMDWAYPQEPQIGDVAGPVHSVVVTVSIVLIPLRLRRMRR
;
A
#
# COMPACT_ATOMS: atom_id res chain seq x y z
N MET A 1 -8.12 18.83 7.57
CA MET A 1 -7.24 18.36 6.47
C MET A 1 -5.88 17.88 6.99
N LYS A 2 -5.15 18.67 7.79
CA LYS A 2 -3.83 18.30 8.39
C LYS A 2 -3.74 16.86 8.91
N LYS A 3 -4.77 16.41 9.64
CA LYS A 3 -4.86 15.06 10.22
C LYS A 3 -4.94 13.91 9.21
N ILE A 4 -5.58 14.15 8.07
CA ILE A 4 -5.72 13.15 6.99
C ILE A 4 -4.33 12.92 6.38
N TRP A 5 -3.65 14.01 6.03
CA TRP A 5 -2.31 13.97 5.47
C TRP A 5 -1.28 13.38 6.45
N LEU A 6 -1.33 13.75 7.73
CA LEU A 6 -0.48 13.13 8.75
C LEU A 6 -0.73 11.63 8.90
N THR A 7 -2.00 11.19 8.79
CA THR A 7 -2.30 9.76 8.83
C THR A 7 -1.75 9.06 7.60
N GLY A 8 -1.97 9.62 6.40
CA GLY A 8 -1.44 9.06 5.16
C GLY A 8 0.08 8.97 5.15
N LEU A 9 0.78 10.02 5.61
CA LEU A 9 2.23 10.02 5.75
C LEU A 9 2.71 8.94 6.73
N TYR A 10 2.14 8.91 7.94
CA TYR A 10 2.52 7.94 8.96
C TYR A 10 2.31 6.50 8.49
N VAL A 11 1.13 6.20 7.93
CA VAL A 11 0.84 4.85 7.44
C VAL A 11 1.71 4.52 6.24
N GLY A 12 1.95 5.48 5.34
CA GLY A 12 2.79 5.32 4.17
C GLY A 12 4.25 5.00 4.50
N VAL A 13 4.82 5.66 5.52
CA VAL A 13 6.17 5.33 6.02
C VAL A 13 6.19 3.92 6.60
N LEU A 14 5.23 3.57 7.46
CA LEU A 14 5.18 2.23 8.05
C LEU A 14 4.98 1.12 7.02
N SER A 15 4.06 1.31 6.08
CA SER A 15 3.84 0.34 5.00
C SER A 15 5.04 0.27 4.06
N GLY A 16 5.71 1.40 3.81
CA GLY A 16 6.94 1.44 3.02
C GLY A 16 8.08 0.66 3.68
N VAL A 17 8.30 0.85 4.98
CA VAL A 17 9.29 0.06 5.74
C VAL A 17 8.95 -1.43 5.71
N ALA A 18 7.67 -1.78 5.90
CA ALA A 18 7.23 -3.17 5.80
C ALA A 18 7.40 -3.75 4.39
N GLY A 19 7.13 -2.96 3.35
CA GLY A 19 7.36 -3.31 1.95
C GLY A 19 8.84 -3.51 1.62
N ILE A 20 9.73 -2.66 2.16
CA ILE A 20 11.18 -2.81 2.02
C ILE A 20 11.66 -4.11 2.70
N ALA A 21 11.16 -4.40 3.90
CA ALA A 21 11.48 -5.65 4.57
C ALA A 21 11.02 -6.86 3.75
N MET A 22 9.81 -6.80 3.16
CA MET A 22 9.30 -7.85 2.28
C MET A 22 10.13 -7.99 1.00
N PHE A 23 10.55 -6.86 0.41
CA PHE A 23 11.43 -6.85 -0.76
C PHE A 23 12.75 -7.57 -0.50
N TYR A 24 13.42 -7.26 0.62
CA TYR A 24 14.66 -7.95 0.97
C TYR A 24 14.45 -9.43 1.31
N LEU A 25 13.32 -9.77 1.94
CA LEU A 25 12.95 -11.18 2.15
C LEU A 25 12.78 -11.91 0.82
N MET A 26 12.10 -11.30 -0.15
CA MET A 26 11.91 -11.89 -1.47
C MET A 26 13.23 -12.04 -2.22
N ILE A 27 14.12 -11.03 -2.18
CA ILE A 27 15.48 -11.17 -2.75
C ILE A 27 16.22 -12.35 -2.11
N ALA A 28 16.11 -12.53 -0.79
CA ALA A 28 16.78 -13.62 -0.10
C ALA A 28 16.23 -15.01 -0.49
N ILE A 29 14.94 -15.09 -0.85
CA ILE A 29 14.29 -16.35 -1.25
C ILE A 29 14.49 -16.67 -2.73
N THR A 30 14.35 -15.67 -3.61
CA THR A 30 14.33 -15.87 -5.07
C THR A 30 15.65 -15.57 -5.76
N GLY A 31 16.50 -14.74 -5.13
CA GLY A 31 17.72 -14.21 -5.74
C GLY A 31 17.49 -13.09 -6.76
N PHE A 32 16.24 -12.71 -7.05
CA PHE A 32 15.93 -11.71 -8.07
C PHE A 32 16.15 -10.28 -7.57
N ARG A 33 16.75 -9.43 -8.41
CA ARG A 33 16.98 -8.01 -8.16
C ARG A 33 16.60 -7.22 -9.40
N PHE A 34 15.96 -6.07 -9.19
CA PHE A 34 15.46 -5.21 -10.25
C PHE A 34 15.88 -3.77 -9.95
N GLU A 35 16.24 -2.99 -10.97
CA GLU A 35 16.65 -1.59 -10.75
C GLU A 35 15.47 -0.71 -10.34
N GLN A 36 14.31 -1.01 -10.91
CA GLN A 36 13.08 -0.22 -10.75
C GLN A 36 12.43 -0.46 -9.37
N LEU A 37 12.57 -1.68 -8.84
CA LEU A 37 12.06 -2.08 -7.53
C LEU A 37 13.20 -1.99 -6.50
N ASN A 38 13.30 -0.85 -5.82
CA ASN A 38 14.34 -0.58 -4.84
C ASN A 38 13.74 0.10 -3.59
N PRO A 39 14.48 0.18 -2.47
CA PRO A 39 13.93 0.69 -1.22
C PRO A 39 13.38 2.12 -1.32
N VAL A 40 14.01 2.97 -2.13
CA VAL A 40 13.59 4.37 -2.30
C VAL A 40 12.26 4.43 -3.06
N SER A 41 12.14 3.69 -4.17
CA SER A 41 10.89 3.65 -4.95
C SER A 41 9.74 3.05 -4.14
N ILE A 42 9.99 1.96 -3.40
CA ILE A 42 8.99 1.34 -2.52
C ILE A 42 8.50 2.32 -1.47
N LEU A 43 9.40 3.02 -0.77
CA LEU A 43 9.01 3.98 0.27
C LEU A 43 8.24 5.17 -0.31
N ALA A 44 8.74 5.74 -1.41
CA ALA A 44 8.13 6.90 -2.05
C ALA A 44 6.71 6.58 -2.53
N VAL A 45 6.53 5.48 -3.27
CA VAL A 45 5.21 5.05 -3.76
C VAL A 45 4.31 4.70 -2.58
N SER A 46 4.81 4.00 -1.56
CA SER A 46 4.04 3.68 -0.34
C SER A 46 3.49 4.93 0.35
N VAL A 47 4.30 6.01 0.45
CA VAL A 47 3.83 7.28 1.00
C VAL A 47 2.74 7.89 0.12
N LEU A 48 2.97 8.00 -1.19
CA LEU A 48 2.01 8.60 -2.12
C LEU A 48 0.65 7.87 -2.11
N VAL A 49 0.66 6.53 -2.22
CA VAL A 49 -0.59 5.75 -2.26
C VAL A 49 -1.34 5.81 -0.92
N ASN A 50 -0.65 5.91 0.22
CA ASN A 50 -1.31 6.04 1.52
C ASN A 50 -1.81 7.45 1.81
N LEU A 51 -1.17 8.49 1.26
CA LEU A 51 -1.73 9.85 1.25
C LEU A 51 -3.06 9.88 0.48
N ALA A 52 -3.08 9.29 -0.73
CA ALA A 52 -4.28 9.15 -1.53
C ALA A 52 -5.33 8.28 -0.81
N GLY A 53 -4.92 7.16 -0.22
CA GLY A 53 -5.78 6.25 0.54
C GLY A 53 -6.43 6.92 1.76
N ALA A 54 -5.69 7.73 2.52
CA ALA A 54 -6.22 8.47 3.67
C ALA A 54 -7.27 9.49 3.23
N TRP A 55 -7.03 10.19 2.12
CA TRP A 55 -7.98 11.11 1.53
C TRP A 55 -9.24 10.39 1.04
N LEU A 56 -9.08 9.30 0.29
CA LEU A 56 -10.19 8.46 -0.20
C LEU A 56 -11.05 7.95 0.96
N TYR A 57 -10.43 7.39 2.00
CA TYR A 57 -11.17 6.92 3.18
C TYR A 57 -11.93 8.05 3.88
N ALA A 58 -11.35 9.25 3.95
CA ALA A 58 -12.03 10.42 4.51
C ALA A 58 -13.24 10.86 3.67
N LEU A 59 -13.20 10.71 2.34
CA LEU A 59 -14.36 10.94 1.48
C LEU A 59 -15.43 9.87 1.68
N LEU A 60 -15.05 8.59 1.66
CA LEU A 60 -15.98 7.48 1.87
C LEU A 60 -16.73 7.62 3.20
N ARG A 61 -16.03 8.00 4.27
CA ARG A 61 -16.64 8.26 5.57
C ARG A 61 -17.77 9.28 5.57
N ARG A 62 -17.82 10.20 4.60
CA ARG A 62 -18.89 11.19 4.48
C ARG A 62 -20.08 10.67 3.67
N LYS A 63 -19.87 9.65 2.84
CA LYS A 63 -20.84 9.17 1.84
C LYS A 63 -21.45 7.80 2.15
N THR A 64 -20.87 7.02 3.06
CA THR A 64 -21.32 5.65 3.35
C THR A 64 -21.31 5.31 4.84
N SER A 65 -22.19 4.38 5.23
CA SER A 65 -22.24 3.77 6.57
C SER A 65 -21.12 2.74 6.81
N ARG A 66 -20.51 2.20 5.75
CA ARG A 66 -19.48 1.14 5.80
C ARG A 66 -18.16 1.55 5.13
N PRO A 67 -17.54 2.70 5.50
CA PRO A 67 -16.37 3.23 4.80
C PRO A 67 -15.14 2.32 4.87
N GLY A 68 -14.98 1.55 5.96
CA GLY A 68 -13.86 0.61 6.12
C GLY A 68 -13.88 -0.53 5.12
N LEU A 69 -15.05 -1.17 4.94
CA LEU A 69 -15.21 -2.29 4.01
C LEU A 69 -15.02 -1.83 2.56
N ILE A 70 -15.63 -0.70 2.18
CA ILE A 70 -15.51 -0.17 0.82
C ILE A 70 -14.07 0.26 0.53
N TYR A 71 -13.41 0.90 1.48
CA TYR A 71 -12.00 1.27 1.33
C TYR A 71 -11.09 0.04 1.18
N ALA A 72 -11.28 -0.98 2.02
CA ALA A 72 -10.52 -2.22 1.93
C ALA A 72 -10.73 -2.91 0.57
N ALA A 73 -11.97 -2.98 0.09
CA ALA A 73 -12.28 -3.55 -1.22
C ALA A 73 -11.57 -2.80 -2.36
N ILE A 74 -11.62 -1.46 -2.37
CA ILE A 74 -10.95 -0.64 -3.39
C ILE A 74 -9.43 -0.84 -3.31
N ALA A 75 -8.85 -0.78 -2.10
CA ALA A 75 -7.40 -0.90 -1.92
C ALA A 75 -6.89 -2.29 -2.35
N ILE A 76 -7.60 -3.36 -1.98
CA ILE A 76 -7.27 -4.73 -2.39
C ILE A 76 -7.41 -4.88 -3.90
N ALA A 77 -8.48 -4.34 -4.51
CA ALA A 77 -8.68 -4.41 -5.95
C ALA A 77 -7.52 -3.72 -6.70
N ILE A 78 -7.11 -2.52 -6.27
CA ILE A 78 -5.99 -1.81 -6.89
C ILE A 78 -4.68 -2.60 -6.73
N ALA A 79 -4.36 -3.09 -5.54
CA ALA A 79 -3.14 -3.87 -5.30
C ALA A 79 -3.11 -5.17 -6.12
N THR A 80 -4.27 -5.81 -6.26
CA THR A 80 -4.42 -7.02 -7.09
C THR A 80 -4.21 -6.69 -8.57
N LEU A 81 -4.83 -5.64 -9.07
CA LEU A 81 -4.66 -5.19 -10.46
C LEU A 81 -3.19 -4.83 -10.75
N LEU A 82 -2.52 -4.10 -9.86
CA LEU A 82 -1.10 -3.79 -10.02
C LEU A 82 -0.24 -5.06 -10.08
N SER A 83 -0.47 -6.02 -9.18
CA SER A 83 0.27 -7.29 -9.18
C SER A 83 -0.01 -8.13 -10.45
N LEU A 84 -1.25 -8.13 -10.93
CA LEU A 84 -1.60 -8.78 -12.20
C LEU A 84 -0.91 -8.10 -13.39
N MET A 85 -0.78 -6.77 -13.37
CA MET A 85 -0.04 -6.04 -14.41
C MET A 85 1.45 -6.41 -14.41
N ASP A 86 2.07 -6.57 -13.23
CA ASP A 86 3.46 -6.99 -13.13
C ASP A 86 3.71 -8.41 -13.66
N TRP A 87 2.70 -9.29 -13.59
CA TRP A 87 2.77 -10.64 -14.17
C TRP A 87 2.40 -10.70 -15.65
N ALA A 88 1.38 -9.97 -16.07
CA ALA A 88 0.90 -9.98 -17.45
C ALA A 88 1.79 -9.16 -18.39
N TYR A 89 2.36 -8.06 -17.88
CA TYR A 89 3.18 -7.11 -18.63
C TYR A 89 4.45 -6.73 -17.84
N PRO A 90 5.31 -7.71 -17.51
CA PRO A 90 6.50 -7.48 -16.71
C PRO A 90 7.47 -6.54 -17.44
N GLN A 91 7.96 -5.51 -16.73
CA GLN A 91 9.07 -4.68 -17.21
C GLN A 91 10.39 -5.46 -17.25
N GLU A 92 10.55 -6.40 -16.32
CA GLU A 92 11.69 -7.32 -16.21
C GLU A 92 11.15 -8.72 -15.87
N PRO A 93 11.76 -9.81 -16.39
CA PRO A 93 11.32 -11.16 -16.08
C PRO A 93 11.21 -11.40 -14.56
N GLN A 94 10.12 -12.04 -14.11
CA GLN A 94 9.88 -12.41 -12.69
C GLN A 94 9.71 -11.24 -11.71
N ILE A 95 9.59 -9.99 -12.19
CA ILE A 95 9.40 -8.84 -11.29
C ILE A 95 8.14 -8.98 -10.41
N GLY A 96 7.06 -9.54 -10.96
CA GLY A 96 5.82 -9.77 -10.22
C GLY A 96 5.96 -10.73 -9.04
N ASP A 97 6.91 -11.66 -9.08
CA ASP A 97 7.17 -12.60 -7.97
C ASP A 97 7.71 -11.87 -6.73
N VAL A 98 8.35 -10.71 -6.92
CA VAL A 98 8.84 -9.86 -5.84
C VAL A 98 7.87 -8.71 -5.55
N ALA A 99 7.32 -8.07 -6.59
CA ALA A 99 6.42 -6.92 -6.45
C ALA A 99 5.07 -7.30 -5.82
N GLY A 100 4.48 -8.44 -6.18
CA GLY A 100 3.19 -8.89 -5.65
C GLY A 100 3.16 -9.05 -4.12
N PRO A 101 4.15 -9.72 -3.52
CA PRO A 101 4.28 -9.79 -2.06
C PRO A 101 4.48 -8.42 -1.40
N VAL A 102 5.27 -7.52 -2.03
CA VAL A 102 5.43 -6.14 -1.54
C VAL A 102 4.09 -5.40 -1.55
N HIS A 103 3.32 -5.48 -2.64
CA HIS A 103 1.97 -4.90 -2.75
C HIS A 103 1.05 -5.43 -1.65
N SER A 104 1.10 -6.73 -1.38
CA SER A 104 0.27 -7.42 -0.38
C SER A 104 0.51 -6.92 1.04
N VAL A 105 1.78 -6.71 1.42
CA VAL A 105 2.14 -6.15 2.72
C VAL A 105 1.73 -4.69 2.82
N VAL A 106 2.02 -3.89 1.79
CA VAL A 106 1.68 -2.46 1.78
C VAL A 106 0.17 -2.25 1.91
N VAL A 107 -0.64 -3.00 1.14
CA VAL A 107 -2.10 -2.87 1.20
C VAL A 107 -2.65 -3.34 2.55
N THR A 108 -2.10 -4.41 3.12
CA THR A 108 -2.53 -4.92 4.43
C THR A 108 -2.31 -3.89 5.54
N VAL A 109 -1.14 -3.25 5.58
CA VAL A 109 -0.86 -2.17 6.53
C VAL A 109 -1.82 -0.99 6.31
N SER A 110 -2.07 -0.64 5.06
CA SER A 110 -2.95 0.47 4.67
C SER A 110 -4.39 0.29 5.15
N ILE A 111 -5.01 -0.86 4.82
CA ILE A 111 -6.42 -1.15 5.13
C ILE A 111 -6.68 -1.28 6.64
N VAL A 112 -5.66 -1.62 7.43
CA VAL A 112 -5.77 -1.70 8.89
C VAL A 112 -5.56 -0.33 9.53
N LEU A 113 -4.45 0.34 9.23
CA LEU A 113 -4.02 1.51 9.99
C LEU A 113 -4.78 2.79 9.61
N ILE A 114 -5.12 2.99 8.34
CA ILE A 114 -5.85 4.20 7.92
C ILE A 114 -7.23 4.28 8.61
N PRO A 115 -8.08 3.24 8.53
CA PRO A 115 -9.35 3.26 9.24
C PRO A 115 -9.20 3.38 10.74
N LEU A 116 -8.24 2.66 11.34
CA LEU A 116 -7.99 2.67 12.79
C LEU A 116 -7.65 4.06 13.30
N ARG A 117 -6.66 4.72 12.67
CA ARG A 117 -6.21 6.07 13.04
C ARG A 117 -7.31 7.10 12.81
N LEU A 118 -8.05 7.01 11.71
CA LEU A 118 -9.09 7.98 11.38
C LEU A 118 -10.43 7.75 12.12
N ARG A 119 -10.70 6.54 12.66
CA ARG A 119 -11.88 6.21 13.49
C ARG A 119 -11.70 6.53 14.97
N ARG A 120 -10.53 6.32 15.56
CA ARG A 120 -10.25 6.47 17.01
C ARG A 120 -10.46 7.88 17.58
N MET A 121 -10.92 8.84 16.77
CA MET A 121 -10.92 10.26 17.11
C MET A 121 -12.33 10.85 17.06
N ARG A 122 -13.33 10.00 17.23
CA ARG A 122 -14.75 10.34 17.42
C ARG A 122 -15.23 10.05 18.84
N ARG A 123 -14.30 9.78 19.76
CA ARG A 123 -14.53 9.85 21.20
C ARG A 123 -13.87 11.12 21.71
#